data_AF-A0A521W650-F1
#
_entry.id   AF-A0A521W650-F1
#
_cell.length_a   1.000
_cell.length_b   1.000
_cell.length_c   1.000
_cell.angle_alpha   90.00
_cell.angle_beta   90.00
_cell.angle_gamma   90.00
#
_symmetry.space_group_name_H-M   'P 1'
#
loop_
_entity.id
_entity.type
_entity.pdbx_description
1 polymer ?
#
loop_
_entity_poly.entity_id
_entity_poly.type
_entity_poly.pdbx_seq_one_letter_code
_entity_poly.pdbx_strand_id
1 'polypeptide(L)'
;MPDLDALAPNYRRAQQRWPDAPTLGKCHEALRSCFDTHAHGLVEHVKSFIESVCLTIMGELREPMPSATPSTTDLLIAALNPLGLKNTRGASKLDKVLSGFNRLADALTEMRNDNGPVAHGKDAFLDALTADHARAFLHAGDAILGVLLNALEGKQPDLTVTREPYESFPHLNERIDRAVSVEARIDEEDERPMVVFSVATGPRGEAIELRVEPSRLLYGIDRSAYIEVLRTADLVVAEEEEGEEEEEAAASTEPVAPAELDAATVEVPLAELVPAYVGPLEALRQGLGDFLTAEGVDPKPAAEGGARLTDSLLATAEQNMGLDWKRREPLQARLKVACKRVLVQFGSDAAKAENVAERLVAWLRVQAPEVGSGIPLAPAVAEGGPA
;
A
#
# COMPACT_ATOMS: atom_id res chain seq x y z
N MET A 1 -7.68 -13.51 46.95
CA MET A 1 -7.54 -13.79 45.50
C MET A 1 -6.87 -12.59 44.86
N PRO A 2 -6.15 -12.73 43.73
CA PRO A 2 -5.65 -11.57 42.99
C PRO A 2 -6.82 -10.64 42.62
N ASP A 3 -6.60 -9.33 42.63
CA ASP A 3 -7.58 -8.33 42.22
C ASP A 3 -7.85 -8.46 40.70
N LEU A 4 -9.13 -8.52 40.29
CA LEU A 4 -9.53 -8.60 38.87
C LEU A 4 -8.87 -7.47 38.07
N ASP A 5 -8.90 -6.26 38.62
CA ASP A 5 -8.44 -5.07 37.92
C ASP A 5 -6.90 -5.02 37.79
N ALA A 6 -6.19 -5.75 38.65
CA ALA A 6 -4.75 -5.93 38.53
C ALA A 6 -4.40 -7.03 37.50
N LEU A 7 -5.26 -8.04 37.35
CA LEU A 7 -5.04 -9.19 36.48
C LEU A 7 -5.48 -8.94 35.03
N ALA A 8 -6.54 -8.15 34.85
CA ALA A 8 -7.21 -7.88 33.59
C ALA A 8 -7.70 -6.40 33.56
N PRO A 9 -6.78 -5.42 33.47
CA PRO A 9 -7.09 -4.01 33.66
C PRO A 9 -7.98 -3.39 32.58
N ASN A 10 -8.06 -3.98 31.39
CA ASN A 10 -8.78 -3.37 30.27
C ASN A 10 -10.31 -3.42 30.44
N TYR A 11 -10.83 -4.30 31.31
CA TYR A 11 -12.26 -4.31 31.67
C TYR A 11 -12.66 -3.03 32.41
N ARG A 12 -11.90 -2.65 33.44
CA ARG A 12 -12.10 -1.38 34.16
C ARG A 12 -11.85 -0.20 33.23
N ARG A 13 -10.80 -0.24 32.41
CA ARG A 13 -10.51 0.83 31.43
C ARG A 13 -11.69 1.07 30.48
N ALA A 14 -12.28 0.00 29.94
CA ALA A 14 -13.48 0.10 29.10
C ALA A 14 -14.66 0.73 29.87
N GLN A 15 -14.94 0.28 31.10
CA GLN A 15 -15.99 0.88 31.93
C GLN A 15 -15.76 2.38 32.15
N GLN A 16 -14.52 2.80 32.44
CA GLN A 16 -14.16 4.19 32.70
C GLN A 16 -14.21 5.08 31.46
N ARG A 17 -13.96 4.51 30.26
CA ARG A 17 -14.05 5.24 28.99
C ARG A 17 -15.49 5.64 28.64
N TRP A 18 -16.47 4.85 29.08
CA TRP A 18 -17.90 5.11 28.87
C TRP A 18 -18.66 5.12 30.21
N PRO A 19 -18.47 6.16 31.05
CA PRO A 19 -19.11 6.21 32.36
C PRO A 19 -20.64 6.26 32.28
N ASP A 20 -21.17 6.78 31.17
CA ASP A 20 -22.60 6.92 30.91
C ASP A 20 -23.22 5.67 30.22
N ALA A 21 -22.46 4.57 30.07
CA ALA A 21 -22.94 3.31 29.53
C ALA A 21 -23.33 2.32 30.65
N PRO A 22 -24.59 2.36 31.16
CA PRO A 22 -24.99 1.59 32.35
C PRO A 22 -24.88 0.07 32.14
N THR A 23 -25.05 -0.42 30.90
CA THR A 23 -24.90 -1.84 30.59
C THR A 23 -23.46 -2.31 30.76
N LEU A 24 -22.46 -1.52 30.34
CA LEU A 24 -21.05 -1.84 30.54
C LEU A 24 -20.68 -1.87 32.03
N GLY A 25 -21.20 -0.93 32.82
CA GLY A 25 -21.03 -0.95 34.28
C GLY A 25 -21.57 -2.23 34.91
N LYS A 26 -22.79 -2.64 34.55
CA LYS A 26 -23.39 -3.90 35.04
C LYS A 26 -22.61 -5.13 34.59
N CYS A 27 -22.15 -5.17 33.34
CA CYS A 27 -21.32 -6.27 32.84
C CYS A 27 -19.98 -6.36 33.61
N HIS A 28 -19.37 -5.23 33.96
CA HIS A 28 -18.13 -5.19 34.77
C HIS A 28 -18.37 -5.75 36.17
N GLU A 29 -19.44 -5.30 36.83
CA GLU A 29 -19.81 -5.77 38.18
C GLU A 29 -20.12 -7.27 38.20
N ALA A 30 -20.85 -7.76 37.19
CA ALA A 30 -21.15 -9.19 37.06
C ALA A 30 -19.88 -10.02 36.85
N LEU A 31 -18.97 -9.56 35.98
CA LEU A 31 -17.68 -10.21 35.75
C LEU A 31 -16.85 -10.29 37.04
N ARG A 32 -16.76 -9.19 37.79
CA ARG A 32 -16.05 -9.13 39.08
C ARG A 32 -16.67 -10.07 40.12
N SER A 33 -18.00 -10.04 40.26
CA SER A 33 -18.70 -10.92 41.19
C SER A 33 -18.50 -12.41 40.86
N CYS A 34 -18.50 -12.76 39.57
CA CYS A 34 -18.25 -14.13 39.11
C CYS A 34 -16.80 -14.56 39.40
N PHE A 35 -15.84 -13.67 39.19
CA PHE A 35 -14.43 -13.92 39.50
C PHE A 35 -14.18 -14.18 40.99
N ASP A 36 -14.84 -13.42 41.88
CA ASP A 36 -14.64 -13.48 43.33
C ASP A 36 -15.32 -14.67 44.02
N THR A 37 -16.44 -15.15 43.47
CA THR A 37 -17.26 -16.20 44.12
C THR A 37 -16.91 -17.59 43.61
N HIS A 38 -17.21 -17.88 42.36
CA HIS A 38 -16.87 -19.14 41.69
C HIS A 38 -16.81 -18.85 40.19
N ALA A 39 -15.65 -19.06 39.55
CA ALA A 39 -15.40 -18.74 38.13
C ALA A 39 -16.27 -19.49 37.10
N HIS A 40 -17.31 -20.21 37.57
CA HIS A 40 -18.35 -20.77 36.72
C HIS A 40 -19.14 -19.62 36.07
N GLY A 41 -19.23 -19.63 34.73
CA GLY A 41 -19.85 -18.56 33.95
C GLY A 41 -18.91 -17.40 33.60
N LEU A 42 -17.64 -17.43 34.01
CA LEU A 42 -16.68 -16.36 33.70
C LEU A 42 -16.53 -16.15 32.19
N VAL A 43 -16.51 -17.24 31.41
CA VAL A 43 -16.44 -17.21 29.94
C VAL A 43 -17.64 -16.48 29.33
N GLU A 44 -18.84 -16.67 29.89
CA GLU A 44 -20.06 -15.99 29.42
C GLU A 44 -19.99 -14.50 29.69
N HIS A 45 -19.57 -14.09 30.88
CA HIS A 45 -19.38 -12.68 31.21
C HIS A 45 -18.27 -12.03 30.37
N VAL A 46 -17.15 -12.71 30.11
CA VAL A 46 -16.08 -12.23 29.23
C VAL A 46 -16.62 -11.97 27.82
N LYS A 47 -17.31 -12.96 27.23
CA LYS A 47 -17.90 -12.84 25.89
C LYS A 47 -18.89 -11.67 25.83
N SER A 48 -19.86 -11.62 26.72
CA SER A 48 -20.87 -10.56 26.74
C SER A 48 -20.27 -9.17 26.96
N PHE A 49 -19.19 -9.06 27.74
CA PHE A 49 -18.49 -7.80 27.92
C PHE A 49 -17.83 -7.33 26.63
N ILE A 50 -17.11 -8.22 25.93
CA ILE A 50 -16.48 -7.90 24.63
C ILE A 50 -17.54 -7.47 23.62
N GLU A 51 -18.64 -8.21 23.50
CA GLU A 51 -19.74 -7.87 22.59
C GLU A 51 -20.33 -6.49 22.90
N SER A 52 -20.52 -6.19 24.19
CA SER A 52 -21.02 -4.88 24.64
C SER A 52 -20.06 -3.75 24.27
N VAL A 53 -18.75 -3.96 24.40
CA VAL A 53 -17.73 -2.97 24.00
C VAL A 53 -17.71 -2.80 22.48
N CYS A 54 -17.74 -3.88 21.69
CA CYS A 54 -17.81 -3.80 20.23
C CYS A 54 -19.04 -3.02 19.78
N LEU A 55 -20.21 -3.33 20.33
CA LEU A 55 -21.46 -2.61 20.03
C LEU A 55 -21.39 -1.13 20.42
N THR A 56 -20.75 -0.81 21.55
CA THR A 56 -20.57 0.58 22.00
C THR A 56 -19.67 1.35 21.03
N ILE A 57 -18.55 0.77 20.61
CA ILE A 57 -17.64 1.35 19.59
C ILE A 57 -18.37 1.57 18.27
N MET A 58 -19.07 0.54 17.79
CA MET A 58 -19.84 0.64 16.54
C MET A 58 -20.92 1.72 16.62
N GLY A 59 -21.61 1.84 17.76
CA GLY A 59 -22.60 2.91 17.99
C GLY A 59 -21.97 4.31 17.99
N GLU A 60 -20.81 4.48 18.62
CA GLU A 60 -20.05 5.75 18.65
C GLU A 60 -19.60 6.15 17.24
N LEU A 61 -19.14 5.18 16.44
CA LEU A 61 -18.67 5.37 15.07
C LEU A 61 -19.79 5.31 14.01
N ARG A 62 -21.03 5.04 14.42
CA ARG A 62 -22.23 4.90 13.56
C ARG A 62 -22.09 3.81 12.49
N GLU A 63 -21.40 2.73 12.81
CA GLU A 63 -21.27 1.56 11.93
C GLU A 63 -22.55 0.72 11.92
N PRO A 64 -22.96 0.17 10.77
CA PRO A 64 -24.11 -0.71 10.68
C PRO A 64 -23.82 -2.07 11.34
N MET A 65 -24.86 -2.73 11.83
CA MET A 65 -24.76 -4.11 12.31
C MET A 65 -24.31 -5.05 11.18
N PRO A 66 -23.36 -5.97 11.43
CA PRO A 66 -22.79 -6.79 10.36
C PRO A 66 -23.77 -7.87 9.86
N SER A 67 -24.70 -8.30 10.71
CA SER A 67 -25.82 -9.18 10.34
C SER A 67 -26.96 -9.08 11.37
N ALA A 68 -28.09 -9.76 11.13
CA ALA A 68 -29.22 -9.79 12.05
C ALA A 68 -28.91 -10.51 13.38
N THR A 69 -27.99 -11.47 13.36
CA THR A 69 -27.55 -12.27 14.51
C THR A 69 -26.04 -12.46 14.44
N PRO A 70 -25.25 -11.42 14.73
CA PRO A 70 -23.81 -11.47 14.51
C PRO A 70 -23.13 -12.34 15.57
N SER A 71 -22.06 -13.03 15.16
CA SER A 71 -21.17 -13.69 16.10
C SER A 71 -20.31 -12.67 16.86
N THR A 72 -19.67 -13.08 17.96
CA THR A 72 -18.70 -12.24 18.67
C THR A 72 -17.56 -11.82 17.75
N THR A 73 -17.13 -12.70 16.86
CA THR A 73 -16.08 -12.44 15.86
C THR A 73 -16.54 -11.44 14.80
N ASP A 74 -17.79 -11.53 14.33
CA ASP A 74 -18.34 -10.54 13.39
C ASP A 74 -18.39 -9.14 14.02
N LEU A 75 -18.82 -9.05 15.29
CA LEU A 75 -18.84 -7.79 16.04
C LEU A 75 -17.42 -7.25 16.26
N LEU A 76 -16.45 -8.11 16.58
CA LEU A 76 -15.06 -7.71 16.75
C LEU A 76 -14.46 -7.15 15.45
N ILE A 77 -14.67 -7.84 14.33
CA ILE A 77 -14.21 -7.40 13.01
C ILE A 77 -14.87 -6.06 12.65
N ALA A 78 -16.18 -5.95 12.84
CA ALA A 78 -16.94 -4.73 12.54
C ALA A 78 -16.47 -3.54 13.40
N ALA A 79 -16.13 -3.75 14.67
CA ALA A 79 -15.60 -2.70 15.54
C ALA A 79 -14.15 -2.30 15.20
N LEU A 80 -13.30 -3.24 14.77
CA LEU A 80 -11.89 -2.96 14.44
C LEU A 80 -11.68 -2.31 13.06
N ASN A 81 -12.55 -2.60 12.10
CA ASN A 81 -12.46 -2.06 10.74
C ASN A 81 -12.42 -0.52 10.67
N PRO A 82 -13.35 0.24 11.28
CA PRO A 82 -13.33 1.70 11.25
C PRO A 82 -12.17 2.28 12.07
N LEU A 83 -11.57 1.48 12.97
CA LEU A 83 -10.38 1.84 13.74
C LEU A 83 -9.07 1.59 12.98
N GLY A 84 -9.14 1.29 11.67
CA GLY A 84 -7.97 1.04 10.82
C GLY A 84 -7.33 -0.34 11.01
N LEU A 85 -7.87 -1.19 11.89
CA LEU A 85 -7.36 -2.54 12.16
C LEU A 85 -8.07 -3.59 11.31
N LYS A 86 -7.90 -3.48 9.99
CA LYS A 86 -8.48 -4.40 9.01
C LYS A 86 -7.51 -5.51 8.63
N ASN A 87 -8.01 -6.75 8.58
CA ASN A 87 -7.25 -7.87 8.02
C ASN A 87 -7.19 -7.76 6.49
N THR A 88 -6.00 -7.46 5.98
CA THR A 88 -5.72 -7.25 4.54
C THR A 88 -5.38 -8.54 3.79
N ARG A 89 -5.61 -9.72 4.40
CA ARG A 89 -5.41 -11.05 3.79
C ARG A 89 -3.99 -11.30 3.28
N GLY A 90 -3.00 -10.91 4.07
CA GLY A 90 -1.59 -11.25 3.87
C GLY A 90 -0.70 -10.09 3.42
N ALA A 91 -1.25 -8.89 3.23
CA ALA A 91 -0.46 -7.70 2.92
C ALA A 91 0.30 -7.18 4.14
N SER A 92 -0.18 -7.45 5.36
CA SER A 92 0.50 -7.08 6.60
C SER A 92 0.76 -8.29 7.51
N LYS A 93 1.89 -8.27 8.25
CA LYS A 93 2.12 -9.26 9.33
C LYS A 93 1.12 -9.09 10.47
N LEU A 94 0.52 -7.91 10.61
CA LEU A 94 -0.58 -7.62 11.54
C LEU A 94 -1.81 -8.51 11.24
N ASP A 95 -2.02 -8.92 9.99
CA ASP A 95 -3.12 -9.81 9.61
C ASP A 95 -3.08 -11.14 10.36
N LYS A 96 -1.87 -11.66 10.67
CA LYS A 96 -1.71 -12.88 11.46
C LYS A 96 -2.15 -12.68 12.90
N VAL A 97 -1.85 -11.51 13.46
CA VAL A 97 -2.24 -11.13 14.83
C VAL A 97 -3.76 -10.95 14.91
N LEU A 98 -4.35 -10.20 13.98
CA LEU A 98 -5.81 -10.01 13.91
C LEU A 98 -6.54 -11.35 13.69
N SER A 99 -5.99 -12.23 12.86
CA SER A 99 -6.52 -13.60 12.70
C SER A 99 -6.45 -14.40 14.00
N GLY A 100 -5.41 -14.19 14.83
CA GLY A 100 -5.30 -14.78 16.16
C GLY A 100 -6.40 -14.30 17.11
N PHE A 101 -6.69 -13.00 17.13
CA PHE A 101 -7.78 -12.44 17.93
C PHE A 101 -9.15 -12.93 17.48
N ASN A 102 -9.39 -13.07 16.17
CA ASN A 102 -10.62 -13.67 15.65
C ASN A 102 -10.80 -15.11 16.16
N ARG A 103 -9.73 -15.92 16.12
CA ARG A 103 -9.78 -17.29 16.66
C ARG A 103 -10.03 -17.34 18.17
N LEU A 104 -9.52 -16.37 18.93
CA LEU A 104 -9.83 -16.26 20.36
C LEU A 104 -11.31 -15.90 20.60
N ALA A 105 -11.89 -15.03 19.78
CA ALA A 105 -13.32 -14.69 19.85
C ALA A 105 -14.21 -15.88 19.46
N ASP A 106 -13.82 -16.64 18.45
CA ASP A 106 -14.48 -17.90 18.07
C ASP A 106 -14.42 -18.92 19.23
N ALA A 107 -13.22 -19.14 19.79
CA ALA A 107 -13.02 -20.06 20.90
C ALA A 107 -13.83 -19.66 22.15
N LEU A 108 -13.97 -18.37 22.46
CA LEU A 108 -14.84 -17.89 23.53
C LEU A 108 -16.31 -18.27 23.28
N THR A 109 -16.76 -18.16 22.04
CA THR A 109 -18.13 -18.51 21.64
C THR A 109 -18.37 -20.01 21.76
N GLU A 110 -17.47 -20.82 21.20
CA GLU A 110 -17.51 -22.29 21.28
C GLU A 110 -17.50 -22.76 22.74
N MET A 111 -16.57 -22.24 23.54
CA MET A 111 -16.46 -22.61 24.96
C MET A 111 -17.68 -22.22 25.77
N ARG A 112 -18.30 -21.06 25.50
CA ARG A 112 -19.56 -20.69 26.14
C ARG A 112 -20.68 -21.66 25.75
N ASN A 113 -20.77 -22.01 24.47
CA ASN A 113 -21.85 -22.85 23.94
C ASN A 113 -21.75 -24.31 24.39
N ASP A 114 -20.53 -24.84 24.53
CA ASP A 114 -20.30 -26.25 24.86
C ASP A 114 -20.12 -26.47 26.38
N ASN A 115 -19.53 -25.50 27.08
CA ASN A 115 -19.11 -25.68 28.46
C ASN A 115 -19.84 -24.79 29.48
N GLY A 116 -20.66 -23.84 29.04
CA GLY A 116 -21.47 -23.01 29.93
C GLY A 116 -22.47 -23.80 30.79
N PRO A 117 -22.90 -23.27 31.95
CA PRO A 117 -23.89 -23.93 32.81
C PRO A 117 -25.27 -24.06 32.16
N VAL A 118 -25.55 -23.28 31.11
CA VAL A 118 -26.77 -23.34 30.28
C VAL A 118 -26.48 -23.88 28.87
N ALA A 119 -25.32 -24.52 28.67
CA ALA A 119 -24.97 -25.19 27.42
C ALA A 119 -25.95 -26.33 27.13
N HIS A 120 -26.29 -26.54 25.86
CA HIS A 120 -27.28 -27.54 25.47
C HIS A 120 -26.80 -28.96 25.79
N GLY A 121 -27.55 -29.70 26.61
CA GLY A 121 -27.48 -31.17 26.69
C GLY A 121 -26.27 -31.75 27.42
N LYS A 122 -25.62 -30.98 28.30
CA LYS A 122 -24.41 -31.41 28.99
C LYS A 122 -24.69 -32.45 30.09
N ASP A 123 -23.74 -33.35 30.27
CA ASP A 123 -23.71 -34.29 31.40
C ASP A 123 -23.56 -33.52 32.72
N ALA A 124 -24.45 -33.79 33.68
CA ALA A 124 -24.47 -33.18 35.01
C ALA A 124 -23.24 -33.55 35.87
N PHE A 125 -22.45 -34.55 35.46
CA PHE A 125 -21.22 -34.95 36.14
C PHE A 125 -19.93 -34.38 35.52
N LEU A 126 -20.03 -33.64 34.39
CA LEU A 126 -18.87 -32.98 33.78
C LEU A 126 -18.62 -31.61 34.41
N ASP A 127 -17.69 -31.55 35.37
CA ASP A 127 -17.14 -30.32 35.92
C ASP A 127 -16.17 -29.69 34.91
N ALA A 128 -16.73 -29.06 33.87
CA ALA A 128 -16.00 -28.96 32.60
C ALA A 128 -14.89 -27.92 32.53
N LEU A 129 -14.74 -27.04 33.53
CA LEU A 129 -13.67 -26.06 33.56
C LEU A 129 -13.22 -25.83 35.00
N THR A 130 -11.96 -26.12 35.27
CA THR A 130 -11.30 -25.64 36.48
C THR A 130 -11.22 -24.11 36.44
N ALA A 131 -11.14 -23.48 37.61
CA ALA A 131 -11.00 -22.03 37.72
C ALA A 131 -9.80 -21.48 36.92
N ASP A 132 -8.73 -22.28 36.77
CA ASP A 132 -7.54 -21.89 36.01
C ASP A 132 -7.78 -21.85 34.51
N HIS A 133 -8.57 -22.77 33.97
CA HIS A 133 -8.97 -22.72 32.55
C HIS A 133 -9.86 -21.50 32.28
N ALA A 134 -10.78 -21.17 33.20
CA ALA A 134 -11.63 -19.98 33.07
C ALA A 134 -10.81 -18.66 33.06
N ARG A 135 -9.72 -18.59 33.82
CA ARG A 135 -8.81 -17.43 33.84
C ARG A 135 -8.08 -17.20 32.51
N ALA A 136 -7.79 -18.27 31.75
CA ALA A 136 -7.19 -18.11 30.42
C ALA A 136 -8.10 -17.30 29.49
N PHE A 137 -9.41 -17.51 29.56
CA PHE A 137 -10.40 -16.75 28.79
C PHE A 137 -10.53 -15.30 29.26
N LEU A 138 -10.40 -15.05 30.57
CA LEU A 138 -10.33 -13.69 31.11
C LEU A 138 -9.14 -12.91 30.50
N HIS A 139 -7.96 -13.54 30.44
CA HIS A 139 -6.79 -12.91 29.80
C HIS A 139 -6.95 -12.72 28.30
N ALA A 140 -7.57 -13.67 27.61
CA ALA A 140 -7.88 -13.53 26.18
C ALA A 140 -8.81 -12.33 25.94
N GLY A 141 -9.85 -12.18 26.77
CA GLY A 141 -10.75 -11.04 26.70
C GLY A 141 -10.09 -9.72 27.05
N ASP A 142 -9.23 -9.69 28.07
CA ASP A 142 -8.43 -8.51 28.40
C ASP A 142 -7.55 -8.06 27.23
N ALA A 143 -6.89 -9.01 26.54
CA ALA A 143 -6.07 -8.73 25.38
C ALA A 143 -6.89 -8.17 24.19
N ILE A 144 -8.08 -8.74 23.93
CA ILE A 144 -9.01 -8.24 22.91
C ILE A 144 -9.43 -6.80 23.22
N LEU A 145 -9.83 -6.54 24.47
CA LEU A 145 -10.21 -5.19 24.92
C LEU A 145 -9.03 -4.22 24.83
N GLY A 146 -7.82 -4.65 25.19
CA GLY A 146 -6.61 -3.85 25.05
C GLY A 146 -6.38 -3.38 23.62
N VAL A 147 -6.55 -4.26 22.63
CA VAL A 147 -6.44 -3.90 21.21
C VAL A 147 -7.53 -2.91 20.80
N LEU A 148 -8.79 -3.18 21.15
CA LEU A 148 -9.92 -2.30 20.83
C LEU A 148 -9.73 -0.90 21.42
N LEU A 149 -9.41 -0.82 22.71
CA LEU A 149 -9.25 0.46 23.41
C LEU A 149 -8.02 1.22 22.93
N ASN A 150 -6.89 0.55 22.67
CA ASN A 150 -5.71 1.22 22.11
C ASN A 150 -5.94 1.75 20.70
N ALA A 151 -6.72 1.03 19.88
CA ALA A 151 -7.08 1.47 18.54
C ALA A 151 -8.10 2.62 18.60
N LEU A 152 -9.07 2.55 19.49
CA LEU A 152 -10.09 3.59 19.70
C LEU A 152 -9.51 4.88 20.28
N GLU A 153 -8.62 4.75 21.26
CA GLU A 153 -7.86 5.87 21.82
C GLU A 153 -6.74 6.33 20.88
N GLY A 154 -6.67 5.76 19.67
CA GLY A 154 -5.65 5.98 18.66
C GLY A 154 -5.07 7.38 18.76
N LYS A 155 -3.80 7.47 19.17
CA LYS A 155 -3.03 8.71 18.98
C LYS A 155 -3.30 9.13 17.54
N GLN A 156 -3.82 10.34 17.35
CA GLN A 156 -3.98 10.90 16.02
C GLN A 156 -2.69 10.61 15.23
N PRO A 157 -2.80 10.10 13.99
CA PRO A 157 -1.63 9.85 13.17
C PRO A 157 -0.77 11.10 13.20
N ASP A 158 0.51 10.94 13.53
CA ASP A 158 1.44 12.05 13.47
C ASP A 158 1.48 12.52 12.01
N LEU A 159 0.92 13.70 11.76
CA LEU A 159 0.76 14.26 10.42
C LEU A 159 2.11 14.48 9.71
N THR A 160 3.23 14.45 10.44
CA THR A 160 4.58 14.55 9.85
C THR A 160 5.06 13.25 9.21
N VAL A 161 4.49 12.09 9.57
CA VAL A 161 4.95 10.76 9.11
C VAL A 161 3.83 9.87 8.57
N THR A 162 2.57 10.25 8.75
CA THR A 162 1.44 9.48 8.25
C THR A 162 1.43 9.41 6.72
N ARG A 163 1.03 8.25 6.18
CA ARG A 163 0.80 8.03 4.73
C ARG A 163 -0.68 7.93 4.41
N GLU A 164 -1.55 8.20 5.38
CA GLU A 164 -2.99 8.23 5.17
C GLU A 164 -3.37 9.40 4.26
N PRO A 165 -4.38 9.21 3.40
CA PRO A 165 -4.80 10.24 2.44
C PRO A 165 -5.59 11.36 3.12
N TYR A 166 -5.79 12.47 2.41
CA TYR A 166 -6.50 13.67 2.91
C TYR A 166 -7.89 13.36 3.48
N GLU A 167 -8.61 12.44 2.85
CA GLU A 167 -9.98 12.03 3.19
C GLU A 167 -10.08 11.35 4.56
N SER A 168 -8.97 10.87 5.13
CA SER A 168 -8.93 10.27 6.46
C SER A 168 -9.09 11.30 7.60
N PHE A 169 -8.98 12.60 7.31
CA PHE A 169 -8.91 13.65 8.34
C PHE A 169 -10.02 14.72 8.27
N PRO A 170 -11.29 14.36 8.04
CA PRO A 170 -12.35 15.34 7.75
C PRO A 170 -12.51 16.39 8.85
N HIS A 171 -12.38 16.00 10.13
CA HIS A 171 -12.52 16.91 11.27
C HIS A 171 -11.36 17.94 11.39
N LEU A 172 -10.15 17.59 10.93
CA LEU A 172 -9.01 18.51 10.90
C LEU A 172 -9.15 19.46 9.71
N ASN A 173 -9.54 18.91 8.55
CA ASN A 173 -9.79 19.68 7.33
C ASN A 173 -10.88 20.75 7.57
N GLU A 174 -12.04 20.35 8.11
CA GLU A 174 -13.14 21.27 8.47
C GLU A 174 -12.73 22.35 9.49
N ARG A 175 -11.75 22.06 10.35
CA ARG A 175 -11.24 23.04 11.32
C ARG A 175 -10.34 24.06 10.63
N ILE A 176 -9.50 23.63 9.68
CA ILE A 176 -8.68 24.52 8.86
C ILE A 176 -9.60 25.39 8.01
N ASP A 177 -10.52 24.79 7.26
CA ASP A 177 -11.40 25.48 6.31
C ASP A 177 -12.27 26.57 6.96
N ARG A 178 -12.66 26.39 8.23
CA ARG A 178 -13.41 27.41 9.00
C ARG A 178 -12.55 28.53 9.56
N ALA A 179 -11.25 28.30 9.74
CA ALA A 179 -10.37 29.19 10.48
C ALA A 179 -9.42 30.01 9.60
N VAL A 180 -9.25 29.61 8.33
CA VAL A 180 -8.31 30.26 7.41
C VAL A 180 -8.98 31.26 6.48
N SER A 181 -8.26 32.33 6.16
CA SER A 181 -8.50 33.16 4.97
C SER A 181 -7.42 32.86 3.94
N VAL A 182 -7.80 32.72 2.67
CA VAL A 182 -6.89 32.42 1.56
C VAL A 182 -6.96 33.54 0.53
N GLU A 183 -5.80 34.05 0.15
CA GLU A 183 -5.62 34.95 -1.00
C GLU A 183 -4.75 34.26 -2.05
N ALA A 184 -5.09 34.41 -3.33
CA ALA A 184 -4.32 33.84 -4.43
C ALA A 184 -3.90 34.95 -5.40
N ARG A 185 -2.63 34.93 -5.82
CA ARG A 185 -2.08 35.81 -6.85
C ARG A 185 -1.15 35.04 -7.78
N ILE A 186 -0.94 35.57 -8.97
CA ILE A 186 0.09 35.10 -9.89
C ILE A 186 1.32 35.98 -9.66
N ASP A 187 2.45 35.33 -9.46
CA ASP A 187 3.75 35.99 -9.45
C ASP A 187 4.44 35.75 -10.80
N GLU A 188 4.69 36.85 -11.50
CA GLU A 188 5.30 36.90 -12.84
C GLU A 188 6.71 37.54 -12.78
N GLU A 189 7.26 37.82 -11.58
CA GLU A 189 8.61 38.39 -11.47
C GLU A 189 9.71 37.39 -11.85
N ASP A 190 9.45 36.09 -11.71
CA ASP A 190 10.37 35.00 -12.05
C ASP A 190 10.16 34.52 -13.51
N GLU A 191 11.15 33.84 -14.10
CA GLU A 191 11.10 33.28 -15.49
C GLU A 191 9.91 32.33 -15.77
N ARG A 192 9.19 31.90 -14.73
CA ARG A 192 8.01 31.02 -14.84
C ARG A 192 6.90 31.50 -13.91
N PRO A 193 5.63 31.55 -14.40
CA PRO A 193 4.52 31.99 -13.58
C PRO A 193 4.30 31.05 -12.40
N MET A 194 4.20 31.61 -11.19
CA MET A 194 3.94 30.88 -9.96
C MET A 194 2.59 31.29 -9.38
N VAL A 195 1.78 30.31 -8.97
CA VAL A 195 0.58 30.59 -8.17
C VAL A 195 1.00 30.68 -6.71
N VAL A 196 0.75 31.83 -6.10
CA VAL A 196 1.05 32.08 -4.69
C VAL A 196 -0.24 32.07 -3.89
N PHE A 197 -0.41 31.08 -3.03
CA PHE A 197 -1.49 31.02 -2.05
C PHE A 197 -1.00 31.55 -0.72
N SER A 198 -1.60 32.63 -0.24
CA SER A 198 -1.34 33.19 1.09
C SER A 198 -2.45 32.73 2.03
N VAL A 199 -2.11 31.90 3.01
CA VAL A 199 -3.05 31.31 3.96
C VAL A 199 -2.81 31.89 5.35
N ALA A 200 -3.78 32.63 5.89
CA ALA A 200 -3.69 33.23 7.22
C ALA A 200 -4.73 32.62 8.17
N THR A 201 -4.35 32.39 9.43
CA THR A 201 -5.26 31.91 10.48
C THR A 201 -5.77 33.08 11.32
N GLY A 202 -6.96 33.59 10.96
CA GLY A 202 -7.60 34.71 11.65
C GLY A 202 -6.86 36.07 11.51
N PRO A 203 -7.39 37.15 12.12
CA PRO A 203 -6.96 38.53 11.87
C PRO A 203 -5.58 38.92 12.42
N ARG A 204 -4.85 37.98 13.04
CA ARG A 204 -3.51 38.20 13.64
C ARG A 204 -2.52 37.08 13.30
N GLY A 205 -2.91 36.11 12.47
CA GLY A 205 -2.02 35.03 12.07
C GLY A 205 -0.99 35.52 11.05
N GLU A 206 0.25 35.07 11.18
CA GLU A 206 1.24 35.19 10.11
C GLU A 206 0.75 34.38 8.90
N ALA A 207 0.81 35.00 7.72
CA ALA A 207 0.37 34.34 6.51
C ALA A 207 1.44 33.35 6.03
N ILE A 208 1.01 32.14 5.71
CA ILE A 208 1.85 31.10 5.11
C ILE A 208 1.72 31.23 3.60
N GLU A 209 2.81 31.56 2.91
CA GLU A 209 2.85 31.59 1.46
C GLU A 209 3.25 30.22 0.89
N LEU A 210 2.39 29.68 0.03
CA LEU A 210 2.64 28.48 -0.75
C LEU A 210 2.81 28.88 -2.22
N ARG A 211 4.02 28.73 -2.75
CA ARG A 211 4.33 28.96 -4.18
C ARG A 211 4.29 27.63 -4.90
N VAL A 212 3.44 27.52 -5.93
CA VAL A 212 3.23 26.27 -6.68
C VAL A 212 3.12 26.57 -8.17
N GLU A 213 3.78 25.76 -9.00
CA GLU A 213 3.63 25.84 -10.45
C GLU A 213 2.19 25.50 -10.87
N PRO A 214 1.59 26.22 -11.84
CA PRO A 214 0.24 25.92 -12.33
C PRO A 214 0.05 24.46 -12.73
N SER A 215 1.04 23.87 -13.40
CA SER A 215 1.03 22.47 -13.84
C SER A 215 1.00 21.48 -12.66
N ARG A 216 1.70 21.78 -11.56
CA ARG A 216 1.75 20.94 -10.37
C ARG A 216 0.44 20.95 -9.60
N LEU A 217 -0.20 22.12 -9.51
CA LEU A 217 -1.53 22.26 -8.91
C LEU A 217 -2.56 21.44 -9.71
N LEU A 218 -2.60 21.63 -11.03
CA LEU A 218 -3.52 20.91 -11.91
C LEU A 218 -3.31 19.40 -11.81
N TYR A 219 -2.07 18.92 -11.92
CA TYR A 219 -1.78 17.49 -11.87
C TYR A 219 -2.18 16.84 -10.53
N GLY A 220 -2.00 17.56 -9.41
CA GLY A 220 -2.27 17.06 -8.07
C GLY A 220 -3.74 17.13 -7.66
N ILE A 221 -4.50 18.10 -8.17
CA ILE A 221 -5.89 18.36 -7.75
C ILE A 221 -6.91 17.89 -8.78
N ASP A 222 -6.72 18.21 -10.07
CA ASP A 222 -7.66 17.85 -11.14
C ASP A 222 -6.92 17.40 -12.40
N ARG A 223 -6.78 16.08 -12.52
CA ARG A 223 -6.07 15.45 -13.64
C ARG A 223 -6.78 15.64 -14.98
N SER A 224 -8.09 15.89 -14.98
CA SER A 224 -8.84 16.16 -16.22
C SER A 224 -8.50 17.56 -16.73
N ALA A 225 -8.53 18.55 -15.83
CA ALA A 225 -8.12 19.92 -16.15
C ALA A 225 -6.65 19.98 -16.60
N TYR A 226 -5.75 19.20 -15.97
CA TYR A 226 -4.35 19.09 -16.40
C TYR A 226 -4.22 18.64 -17.86
N ILE A 227 -4.95 17.58 -18.27
CA ILE A 227 -4.89 17.05 -19.63
C ILE A 227 -5.45 18.05 -20.64
N GLU A 228 -6.51 18.77 -20.28
CA GLU A 228 -7.12 19.78 -21.13
C GLU A 228 -6.16 20.97 -21.36
N VAL A 229 -5.57 21.51 -20.29
CA VAL A 229 -4.60 22.61 -20.37
C VAL A 229 -3.36 22.20 -21.16
N LEU A 230 -2.87 20.96 -20.99
CA LEU A 230 -1.74 20.45 -21.75
C LEU A 230 -2.03 20.43 -23.25
N ARG A 231 -3.21 19.96 -23.65
CA ARG A 231 -3.61 19.92 -25.07
C ARG A 231 -3.66 21.32 -25.68
N THR A 232 -4.14 22.32 -24.93
CA THR A 232 -4.19 23.70 -25.41
C THR A 232 -2.83 24.37 -25.43
N ALA A 233 -1.94 24.04 -24.49
CA ALA A 233 -0.58 24.56 -24.47
C ALA A 233 0.20 24.10 -25.70
N ASP A 234 0.04 22.84 -26.13
CA ASP A 234 0.65 22.32 -27.36
C ASP A 234 0.19 23.10 -28.61
N LEU A 235 -1.04 23.62 -28.63
CA LEU A 235 -1.57 24.43 -29.73
C LEU A 235 -0.98 25.85 -29.72
N VAL A 236 -0.79 26.47 -28.55
CA VAL A 236 -0.20 27.80 -28.43
C VAL A 236 1.27 27.79 -28.86
N VAL A 237 2.03 26.76 -28.47
CA VAL A 237 3.42 26.60 -28.91
C VAL A 237 3.50 26.40 -30.43
N ALA A 238 2.60 25.60 -31.02
CA ALA A 238 2.54 25.42 -32.48
C ALA A 238 2.17 26.72 -33.22
N GLU A 239 1.25 27.53 -32.68
CA GLU A 239 0.88 28.84 -33.26
C GLU A 239 2.01 29.89 -33.12
N GLU A 240 2.78 29.85 -32.03
CA GLU A 240 3.97 30.70 -31.84
C GLU A 240 5.11 30.28 -32.79
N GLU A 241 5.38 28.99 -32.95
CA GLU A 241 6.37 28.46 -33.89
C GLU A 241 5.99 28.78 -35.36
N GLU A 242 4.71 28.64 -35.74
CA GLU A 242 4.23 29.02 -37.09
C GLU A 242 4.32 30.55 -37.34
N GLY A 243 4.10 31.37 -36.31
CA GLY A 243 4.24 32.83 -36.39
C GLY A 243 5.70 33.31 -36.47
N GLU A 244 6.61 32.64 -35.76
CA GLU A 244 8.05 32.90 -35.83
C GLU A 244 8.65 32.41 -37.15
N GLU A 245 8.18 31.28 -37.71
CA GLU A 245 8.58 30.81 -39.05
C GLU A 245 8.10 31.75 -40.16
N GLU A 246 6.93 32.40 -40.04
CA GLU A 246 6.46 33.43 -40.98
C GLU A 246 7.25 34.75 -40.89
N GLU A 247 7.72 35.15 -39.69
CA GLU A 247 8.60 36.31 -39.51
C GLU A 247 10.06 36.04 -39.93
N GLU A 248 10.61 34.84 -39.66
CA GLU A 248 11.96 34.44 -40.09
C GLU A 248 12.04 34.14 -41.60
N ALA A 249 11.00 33.60 -42.23
CA ALA A 249 10.97 33.38 -43.68
C ALA A 249 10.99 34.68 -44.50
N ALA A 250 10.61 35.82 -43.91
CA ALA A 250 10.74 37.13 -44.53
C ALA A 250 12.17 37.71 -44.44
N ALA A 251 13.04 37.15 -43.61
CA ALA A 251 14.33 37.74 -43.26
C ALA A 251 15.45 36.72 -43.05
N SER A 252 15.78 35.89 -44.05
CA SER A 252 17.17 35.56 -44.44
C SER A 252 17.29 34.20 -45.13
N THR A 253 17.84 34.23 -46.34
CA THR A 253 18.40 33.08 -47.06
C THR A 253 19.83 32.79 -46.58
N GLU A 254 20.08 31.66 -45.91
CA GLU A 254 21.18 30.69 -46.13
C GLU A 254 21.33 29.71 -44.94
N PRO A 255 21.75 28.44 -45.16
CA PRO A 255 21.62 27.37 -44.18
C PRO A 255 22.87 27.21 -43.31
N VAL A 256 22.69 27.09 -41.99
CA VAL A 256 23.72 26.60 -41.06
C VAL A 256 23.13 25.51 -40.18
N ALA A 257 23.89 24.42 -40.06
CA ALA A 257 23.54 23.17 -39.39
C ALA A 257 23.29 23.34 -37.87
N PRO A 258 22.42 22.52 -37.24
CA PRO A 258 22.14 22.65 -35.81
C PRO A 258 23.22 21.97 -34.97
N ALA A 259 23.71 22.69 -33.96
CA ALA A 259 24.38 22.11 -32.80
C ALA A 259 23.33 21.93 -31.70
N GLU A 260 23.04 20.67 -31.35
CA GLU A 260 22.10 20.29 -30.30
C GLU A 260 22.74 20.49 -28.90
N LEU A 261 22.00 21.16 -28.02
CA LEU A 261 22.27 21.23 -26.58
C LEU A 261 21.02 20.79 -25.80
N ASP A 262 21.17 19.64 -25.15
CA ASP A 262 20.46 19.07 -23.99
C ASP A 262 19.04 19.57 -23.68
N ALA A 263 18.06 18.90 -24.29
CA ALA A 263 16.76 18.70 -23.69
C ALA A 263 16.86 17.58 -22.63
N ALA A 264 16.38 17.86 -21.41
CA ALA A 264 16.18 16.84 -20.38
C ALA A 264 15.28 15.73 -20.95
N THR A 265 15.92 14.60 -21.22
CA THR A 265 15.32 13.45 -21.88
C THR A 265 14.23 12.87 -21.00
N VAL A 266 12.99 12.84 -21.52
CA VAL A 266 12.05 11.78 -21.19
C VAL A 266 12.82 10.47 -21.45
N GLU A 267 13.17 9.70 -20.42
CA GLU A 267 13.92 8.45 -20.58
C GLU A 267 13.10 7.49 -21.47
N VAL A 268 13.36 7.56 -22.77
CA VAL A 268 12.79 6.67 -23.77
C VAL A 268 13.23 5.25 -23.41
N PRO A 269 12.33 4.24 -23.42
CA PRO A 269 12.71 2.86 -23.17
C PRO A 269 13.81 2.44 -24.13
N LEU A 270 15.01 2.19 -23.58
CA LEU A 270 16.22 1.90 -24.35
C LEU A 270 16.07 0.51 -24.98
N ALA A 271 16.08 0.45 -26.29
CA ALA A 271 16.16 -0.80 -27.05
C ALA A 271 17.57 -0.88 -27.63
N GLU A 272 18.31 -1.94 -27.27
CA GLU A 272 19.69 -2.12 -27.69
C GLU A 272 19.80 -3.28 -28.69
N LEU A 273 20.39 -2.99 -29.86
CA LEU A 273 20.67 -3.98 -30.90
C LEU A 273 22.15 -4.37 -30.83
N VAL A 274 22.43 -5.61 -30.40
CA VAL A 274 23.82 -6.09 -30.25
C VAL A 274 24.09 -7.37 -31.07
N PRO A 275 25.30 -7.52 -31.62
CA PRO A 275 25.71 -8.73 -32.34
C PRO A 275 26.01 -9.92 -31.42
N ALA A 276 26.44 -9.63 -30.20
CA ALA A 276 26.66 -10.61 -29.14
C ALA A 276 26.48 -9.92 -27.79
N TYR A 277 25.70 -10.54 -26.92
CA TYR A 277 25.49 -10.13 -25.54
C TYR A 277 26.44 -10.90 -24.63
N VAL A 278 27.12 -10.21 -23.73
CA VAL A 278 27.96 -10.80 -22.67
C VAL A 278 27.57 -10.10 -21.38
N GLY A 279 26.85 -10.81 -20.51
CA GLY A 279 26.31 -10.21 -19.29
C GLY A 279 25.62 -11.22 -18.36
N PRO A 280 25.05 -10.76 -17.24
CA PRO A 280 24.48 -11.60 -16.20
C PRO A 280 23.33 -12.51 -16.67
N LEU A 281 22.65 -12.12 -17.75
CA LEU A 281 21.53 -12.89 -18.32
C LEU A 281 21.98 -13.93 -19.35
N GLU A 282 23.29 -14.13 -19.55
CA GLU A 282 23.81 -15.04 -20.56
C GLU A 282 23.34 -16.49 -20.35
N ALA A 283 23.15 -16.90 -19.08
CA ALA A 283 22.59 -18.20 -18.73
C ALA A 283 21.17 -18.43 -19.28
N LEU A 284 20.41 -17.36 -19.58
CA LEU A 284 19.05 -17.43 -20.11
C LEU A 284 19.01 -17.58 -21.64
N ARG A 285 20.14 -17.44 -22.34
CA ARG A 285 20.21 -17.41 -23.80
C ARG A 285 19.52 -18.59 -24.48
N GLN A 286 19.79 -19.81 -24.01
CA GLN A 286 19.17 -21.01 -24.58
C GLN A 286 17.66 -21.04 -24.33
N GLY A 287 17.24 -20.78 -23.08
CA GLY A 287 15.82 -20.77 -22.71
C GLY A 287 15.03 -19.67 -23.40
N LEU A 288 15.65 -18.51 -23.68
CA LEU A 288 15.05 -17.44 -24.46
C LEU A 288 14.88 -17.85 -25.93
N GLY A 289 15.86 -18.55 -26.52
CA GLY A 289 15.73 -19.10 -27.87
C GLY A 289 14.58 -20.10 -27.98
N ASP A 290 14.45 -21.01 -27.00
CA ASP A 290 13.37 -21.99 -26.94
C ASP A 290 12.00 -21.29 -26.77
N PHE A 291 11.93 -20.26 -25.92
CA PHE A 291 10.74 -19.42 -25.74
C PHE A 291 10.31 -18.74 -27.05
N LEU A 292 11.24 -18.06 -27.73
CA LEU A 292 10.93 -17.36 -28.99
C LEU A 292 10.46 -18.34 -30.08
N THR A 293 11.06 -19.53 -30.15
CA THR A 293 10.65 -20.58 -31.07
C THR A 293 9.23 -21.07 -30.77
N ALA A 294 8.88 -21.26 -29.50
CA ALA A 294 7.52 -21.63 -29.07
C ALA A 294 6.48 -20.54 -29.38
N GLU A 295 6.90 -19.27 -29.33
CA GLU A 295 6.09 -18.10 -29.69
C GLU A 295 6.01 -17.87 -31.21
N GLY A 296 6.63 -18.74 -32.01
CA GLY A 296 6.66 -18.66 -33.47
C GLY A 296 7.46 -17.46 -33.99
N VAL A 297 8.43 -16.96 -33.23
CA VAL A 297 9.38 -15.91 -33.62
C VAL A 297 10.67 -16.60 -34.05
N ASP A 298 11.03 -16.47 -35.33
CA ASP A 298 12.27 -17.05 -35.85
C ASP A 298 13.47 -16.21 -35.38
N PRO A 299 14.42 -16.77 -34.61
CA PRO A 299 15.57 -16.04 -34.07
C PRO A 299 16.64 -15.70 -35.13
N LYS A 300 16.26 -15.56 -36.40
CA LYS A 300 17.16 -15.18 -37.50
C LYS A 300 17.64 -13.73 -37.34
N PRO A 301 18.87 -13.43 -37.81
CA PRO A 301 19.45 -12.09 -37.70
C PRO A 301 18.64 -11.06 -38.50
N ALA A 302 18.51 -9.85 -37.97
CA ALA A 302 18.07 -8.70 -38.74
C ALA A 302 19.14 -8.34 -39.79
N ALA A 303 18.67 -7.89 -40.95
CA ALA A 303 19.52 -7.33 -41.99
C ALA A 303 20.15 -6.02 -41.51
N GLU A 304 21.41 -5.81 -41.94
CA GLU A 304 22.32 -4.70 -41.63
C GLU A 304 22.76 -4.58 -40.16
N GLY A 305 23.97 -5.05 -39.84
CA GLY A 305 24.65 -4.80 -38.57
C GLY A 305 25.07 -6.04 -37.76
N GLY A 306 24.69 -7.25 -38.17
CA GLY A 306 25.09 -8.49 -37.48
C GLY A 306 24.43 -8.73 -36.11
N ALA A 307 23.45 -7.89 -35.75
CA ALA A 307 22.68 -8.02 -34.52
C ALA A 307 21.87 -9.31 -34.50
N ARG A 308 21.86 -9.98 -33.34
CA ARG A 308 21.09 -11.21 -33.12
C ARG A 308 19.91 -10.91 -32.21
N LEU A 309 18.73 -11.43 -32.55
CA LEU A 309 17.49 -11.14 -31.82
C LEU A 309 17.61 -11.50 -30.35
N THR A 310 18.08 -12.72 -30.07
CA THR A 310 18.25 -13.22 -28.70
C THR A 310 19.22 -12.34 -27.91
N ASP A 311 20.35 -11.96 -28.52
CA ASP A 311 21.36 -11.11 -27.89
C ASP A 311 20.82 -9.70 -27.61
N SER A 312 20.11 -9.12 -28.57
CA SER A 312 19.51 -7.78 -28.46
C SER A 312 18.40 -7.74 -27.40
N LEU A 313 17.61 -8.80 -27.27
CA LEU A 313 16.61 -8.92 -26.21
C LEU A 313 17.23 -9.07 -24.82
N LEU A 314 18.34 -9.80 -24.68
CA LEU A 314 19.04 -9.92 -23.39
C LEU A 314 19.69 -8.59 -22.98
N ALA A 315 20.34 -7.90 -23.92
CA ALA A 315 20.94 -6.59 -23.67
C ALA A 315 19.87 -5.56 -23.29
N THR A 316 18.78 -5.51 -24.05
CA THR A 316 17.60 -4.66 -23.76
C THR A 316 16.96 -5.01 -22.41
N ALA A 317 16.88 -6.30 -22.06
CA ALA A 317 16.35 -6.71 -20.77
C ALA A 317 17.22 -6.21 -19.62
N GLU A 318 18.53 -6.41 -19.69
CA GLU A 318 19.45 -5.94 -18.65
C GLU A 318 19.37 -4.43 -18.43
N GLN A 319 19.35 -3.63 -19.50
CA GLN A 319 19.28 -2.17 -19.39
C GLN A 319 17.96 -1.65 -18.78
N ASN A 320 16.87 -2.41 -18.91
CA ASN A 320 15.56 -2.01 -18.39
C ASN A 320 15.16 -2.74 -17.10
N MET A 321 15.95 -3.73 -16.67
CA MET A 321 15.82 -4.41 -15.39
C MET A 321 16.49 -3.58 -14.28
N GLY A 322 15.75 -2.62 -13.72
CA GLY A 322 16.17 -1.91 -12.51
C GLY A 322 16.11 -2.77 -11.23
N LEU A 323 16.53 -2.20 -10.10
CA LEU A 323 16.36 -2.80 -8.77
C LEU A 323 14.87 -3.09 -8.49
N ASP A 324 14.57 -4.30 -8.02
CA ASP A 324 13.21 -4.78 -7.74
C ASP A 324 12.24 -4.74 -8.94
N TRP A 325 12.72 -4.77 -10.19
CA TRP A 325 11.86 -4.66 -11.38
C TRP A 325 10.70 -5.67 -11.39
N LYS A 326 10.88 -6.86 -10.80
CA LYS A 326 9.84 -7.88 -10.63
C LYS A 326 8.62 -7.41 -9.83
N ARG A 327 8.74 -6.36 -9.02
CA ARG A 327 7.66 -5.79 -8.17
C ARG A 327 7.15 -4.45 -8.65
N ARG A 328 7.90 -3.74 -9.52
CA ARG A 328 7.56 -2.39 -9.98
C ARG A 328 6.86 -2.45 -11.34
N GLU A 329 5.55 -2.23 -11.36
CA GLU A 329 4.75 -2.16 -12.59
C GLU A 329 5.30 -1.18 -13.64
N PRO A 330 5.80 0.03 -13.26
CA PRO A 330 6.38 0.95 -14.25
C PRO A 330 7.61 0.40 -14.97
N LEU A 331 8.47 -0.35 -14.26
CA LEU A 331 9.66 -0.96 -14.87
C LEU A 331 9.30 -2.13 -15.78
N GLN A 332 8.26 -2.90 -15.42
CA GLN A 332 7.73 -3.97 -16.27
C GLN A 332 7.12 -3.40 -17.56
N ALA A 333 6.37 -2.31 -17.46
CA ALA A 333 5.81 -1.62 -18.61
C ALA A 333 6.91 -1.07 -19.52
N ARG A 334 7.95 -0.44 -18.95
CA ARG A 334 9.13 0.05 -19.70
C ARG A 334 9.85 -1.09 -20.43
N LEU A 335 10.14 -2.18 -19.73
CA LEU A 335 10.78 -3.37 -20.30
C LEU A 335 9.94 -3.97 -21.44
N LYS A 336 8.61 -4.06 -21.26
CA LYS A 336 7.68 -4.53 -22.29
C LYS A 336 7.79 -3.67 -23.56
N VAL A 337 7.76 -2.35 -23.43
CA VAL A 337 7.86 -1.42 -24.56
C VAL A 337 9.22 -1.56 -25.26
N ALA A 338 10.31 -1.68 -24.50
CA ALA A 338 11.65 -1.86 -25.06
C ALA A 338 11.78 -3.19 -25.83
N CYS A 339 11.34 -4.32 -25.26
CA CYS A 339 11.35 -5.61 -25.94
C CYS A 339 10.47 -5.65 -27.19
N LYS A 340 9.30 -4.98 -27.15
CA LYS A 340 8.43 -4.84 -28.34
C LYS A 340 9.17 -4.14 -29.47
N ARG A 341 9.89 -3.06 -29.18
CA ARG A 341 10.65 -2.30 -30.20
C ARG A 341 11.71 -3.17 -30.86
N VAL A 342 12.45 -3.97 -30.08
CA VAL A 342 13.41 -4.94 -30.62
C VAL A 342 12.70 -5.95 -31.53
N LEU A 343 11.59 -6.56 -31.07
CA LEU A 343 10.85 -7.55 -31.87
C LEU A 343 10.37 -6.98 -33.21
N VAL A 344 9.89 -5.73 -33.22
CA VAL A 344 9.49 -5.02 -34.45
C VAL A 344 10.69 -4.77 -35.37
N GLN A 345 11.84 -4.37 -34.83
CA GLN A 345 13.07 -4.17 -35.60
C GLN A 345 13.58 -5.47 -36.25
N PHE A 346 13.32 -6.62 -35.65
CA PHE A 346 13.60 -7.94 -36.23
C PHE A 346 12.46 -8.50 -37.09
N GLY A 347 11.51 -7.66 -37.52
CA GLY A 347 10.48 -8.00 -38.51
C GLY A 347 9.22 -8.68 -37.94
N SER A 348 9.00 -8.64 -36.63
CA SER A 348 7.72 -9.07 -36.06
C SER A 348 6.65 -8.01 -36.31
N ASP A 349 5.46 -8.45 -36.73
CA ASP A 349 4.28 -7.58 -36.78
C ASP A 349 4.01 -6.91 -35.42
N ALA A 350 3.54 -5.66 -35.41
CA ALA A 350 3.38 -4.86 -34.20
C ALA A 350 2.41 -5.50 -33.17
N ALA A 351 1.34 -6.15 -33.62
CA ALA A 351 0.38 -6.82 -32.73
C ALA A 351 0.97 -8.13 -32.19
N LYS A 352 1.74 -8.85 -33.01
CA LYS A 352 2.48 -10.04 -32.55
C LYS A 352 3.58 -9.66 -31.54
N ALA A 353 4.34 -8.61 -31.82
CA ALA A 353 5.41 -8.11 -30.96
C ALA A 353 4.90 -7.67 -29.58
N GLU A 354 3.73 -7.02 -29.52
CA GLU A 354 3.07 -6.65 -28.26
C GLU A 354 2.79 -7.88 -27.38
N ASN A 355 2.15 -8.91 -27.95
CA ASN A 355 1.79 -10.13 -27.24
C ASN A 355 3.02 -10.92 -26.78
N VAL A 356 4.03 -11.04 -27.65
CA VAL A 356 5.29 -11.73 -27.32
C VAL A 356 6.06 -10.96 -26.23
N ALA A 357 6.11 -9.62 -26.30
CA ALA A 357 6.78 -8.81 -25.28
C ALA A 357 6.13 -8.95 -23.91
N GLU A 358 4.80 -9.00 -23.84
CA GLU A 358 4.08 -9.23 -22.57
C GLU A 358 4.41 -10.60 -21.95
N ARG A 359 4.36 -11.66 -22.76
CA ARG A 359 4.71 -13.01 -22.32
C ARG A 359 6.20 -13.14 -21.97
N LEU A 360 7.07 -12.42 -22.68
CA LEU A 360 8.50 -12.37 -22.41
C LEU A 360 8.79 -11.73 -21.04
N VAL A 361 8.14 -10.62 -20.69
CA VAL A 361 8.27 -10.00 -19.37
C VAL A 361 7.80 -10.95 -18.27
N ALA A 362 6.69 -11.66 -18.48
CA ALA A 362 6.20 -12.66 -17.53
C ALA A 362 7.18 -13.84 -17.38
N TRP A 363 7.79 -14.30 -18.47
CA TRP A 363 8.81 -15.35 -18.47
C TRP A 363 10.08 -14.91 -17.74
N LEU A 364 10.60 -13.71 -18.06
CA LEU A 364 11.77 -13.14 -17.39
C LEU A 364 11.55 -12.96 -15.88
N ARG A 365 10.33 -12.67 -15.44
CA ARG A 365 10.02 -12.54 -14.00
C ARG A 365 10.28 -13.84 -13.24
N VAL A 366 10.05 -14.98 -13.89
CA VAL A 366 10.26 -16.31 -13.32
C VAL A 366 11.70 -16.76 -13.46
N GLN A 367 12.32 -16.54 -14.62
CA GLN A 367 13.61 -17.13 -14.97
C GLN A 367 14.81 -16.25 -14.62
N ALA A 368 14.66 -14.92 -14.56
CA ALA A 368 15.80 -14.03 -14.36
C ALA A 368 16.30 -14.06 -12.90
N PRO A 369 17.64 -14.08 -12.70
CA PRO A 369 18.23 -14.00 -11.37
C PRO A 369 17.87 -12.66 -10.71
N GLU A 370 17.80 -12.64 -9.37
CA GLU A 370 17.68 -11.38 -8.63
C GLU A 370 18.98 -10.57 -8.85
N VAL A 371 18.85 -9.36 -9.40
CA VAL A 371 19.99 -8.46 -9.59
C VAL A 371 20.38 -7.91 -8.21
N GLY A 372 21.21 -8.65 -7.48
CA GLY A 372 21.65 -8.27 -6.13
C GLY A 372 22.28 -9.37 -5.28
N SER A 373 23.47 -9.87 -5.66
CA SER A 373 24.47 -10.40 -4.70
C SER A 373 25.85 -10.57 -5.35
N GLY A 374 26.41 -9.49 -5.88
CA GLY A 374 27.80 -9.44 -6.33
C GLY A 374 28.72 -9.00 -5.19
N ILE A 375 28.96 -9.85 -4.20
CA ILE A 375 30.16 -9.74 -3.34
C ILE A 375 31.13 -10.83 -3.83
N PRO A 376 32.38 -10.51 -4.20
CA PRO A 376 33.36 -11.53 -4.54
C PRO A 376 33.68 -12.32 -3.26
N LEU A 377 33.36 -13.61 -3.26
CA LEU A 377 33.84 -14.55 -2.24
C LEU A 377 35.37 -14.63 -2.35
N ALA A 378 36.05 -14.04 -1.38
CA ALA A 378 37.49 -14.22 -1.19
C ALA A 378 37.81 -15.71 -0.99
N PRO A 379 38.98 -16.20 -1.45
CA PRO A 379 39.35 -17.60 -1.32
C PRO A 379 39.55 -17.97 0.15
N ALA A 380 38.96 -19.09 0.56
CA ALA A 380 39.09 -19.66 1.89
C ALA A 380 40.57 -19.93 2.21
N VAL A 381 41.09 -19.22 3.20
CA VAL A 381 42.39 -19.52 3.82
C VAL A 381 42.22 -20.81 4.62
N ALA A 382 42.98 -21.84 4.23
CA ALA A 382 43.10 -23.06 5.00
C ALA A 382 43.79 -22.76 6.35
N GLU A 383 43.04 -22.88 7.44
CA GLU A 383 43.63 -22.98 8.77
C GLU A 383 44.26 -24.38 8.92
N GLY A 384 45.57 -24.43 8.75
CA GLY A 384 46.40 -25.49 9.28
C GLY A 384 46.48 -25.37 10.80
N GLY A 385 46.24 -26.48 11.50
CA GLY A 385 46.66 -26.63 12.90
C GLY A 385 48.18 -26.44 13.05
N PRO A 386 48.62 -26.11 14.26
CA PRO A 386 49.23 -27.19 15.05
C PRO A 386 48.97 -27.08 16.56
N ALA A 387 48.61 -28.22 17.17
CA ALA A 387 49.35 -28.90 18.25
C ALA A 387 48.55 -30.12 18.72
#